data_AF-A0A1F5PK08-F1
#
_entry.id   AF-A0A1F5PK08-F1
#
_cell.length_a   1.000
_cell.length_b   1.000
_cell.length_c   1.000
_cell.angle_alpha   90.00
_cell.angle_beta   90.00
_cell.angle_gamma   90.00
#
_symmetry.space_group_name_H-M   'P 1'
#
loop_
_entity.id
_entity.type
_entity.pdbx_description
1 polymer ?
#
loop_
_entity_poly.entity_id
_entity_poly.type
_entity_poly.pdbx_seq_one_letter_code
_entity_poly.pdbx_strand_id
1 'polypeptide(L)' 'MTPDIYQPTTLGHTILALAFYVLMAGFVIYSLVALYSLLRFGRSMILAIIVALLYLIISASLYAAAVGNLNGIKF' A
#
# COMPACT_ATOMS: atom_id res chain seq x y z
N MET A 1 9.18 -26.02 14.60
CA MET A 1 8.78 -26.36 13.22
C MET A 1 7.26 -26.41 13.20
N THR A 2 6.63 -25.30 12.85
CA THR A 2 5.18 -25.27 12.58
C THR A 2 4.97 -25.86 11.19
N PRO A 3 4.03 -26.81 11.01
CA PRO A 3 3.77 -27.39 9.70
C PRO A 3 3.27 -26.29 8.75
N ASP A 4 3.94 -26.12 7.62
CA ASP A 4 3.51 -25.24 6.53
C ASP A 4 2.14 -25.74 6.02
N ILE A 5 1.07 -25.04 6.43
CA ILE A 5 -0.27 -25.29 5.92
C ILE A 5 -0.30 -24.75 4.49
N TYR A 6 -0.09 -25.64 3.52
CA TYR A 6 -0.34 -25.35 2.12
C TYR A 6 -1.85 -25.17 1.93
N GLN A 7 -2.34 -23.94 2.06
CA GLN A 7 -3.74 -23.61 1.83
C GLN A 7 -3.96 -23.43 0.32
N PRO A 8 -4.80 -24.25 -0.33
CA PRO A 8 -5.15 -24.01 -1.72
C PRO A 8 -5.82 -22.63 -1.80
N THR A 9 -5.21 -21.72 -2.56
CA THR A 9 -5.75 -20.38 -2.77
C THR A 9 -7.09 -20.52 -3.48
N THR A 10 -8.17 -20.34 -2.75
CA THR A 10 -9.50 -20.21 -3.35
C THR A 10 -9.49 -18.98 -4.24
N LEU A 11 -10.20 -19.02 -5.37
CA LEU A 11 -10.32 -17.89 -6.32
C LEU A 11 -10.66 -16.57 -5.60
N GLY A 12 -11.40 -16.64 -4.48
CA GLY A 12 -11.72 -15.50 -3.62
C GLY A 12 -10.49 -14.81 -3.01
N HIS A 13 -9.49 -15.57 -2.54
CA HIS A 13 -8.25 -14.98 -2.01
C HIS A 13 -7.44 -14.27 -3.10
N THR A 14 -7.39 -14.83 -4.31
CA THR A 14 -6.70 -14.21 -5.44
C THR A 14 -7.36 -12.91 -5.88
N ILE A 15 -8.70 -12.87 -5.94
CA ILE A 15 -9.45 -11.67 -6.30
C ILE A 15 -9.29 -10.58 -5.23
N LEU A 16 -9.34 -10.95 -3.94
CA LEU A 16 -9.14 -10.02 -2.83
C LEU A 16 -7.72 -9.42 -2.87
N ALA A 17 -6.71 -10.24 -3.11
CA ALA A 17 -5.33 -9.79 -3.25
C ALA A 17 -5.17 -8.84 -4.44
N LEU A 18 -5.77 -9.17 -5.59
CA LEU A 18 -5.75 -8.30 -6.77
C LEU A 18 -6.40 -6.95 -6.48
N ALA A 19 -7.57 -6.93 -5.85
CA ALA A 19 -8.26 -5.70 -5.47
C ALA A 19 -7.44 -4.85 -4.50
N PHE A 20 -6.78 -5.49 -3.53
CA PHE A 20 -5.87 -4.82 -2.60
C PHE A 20 -4.69 -4.15 -3.33
N TYR A 21 -4.04 -4.86 -4.25
CA TYR A 21 -2.93 -4.31 -5.03
C TYR A 21 -3.36 -3.17 -5.96
N VAL A 22 -4.54 -3.26 -6.57
CA VAL A 22 -5.11 -2.18 -7.41
C VAL A 22 -5.42 -0.94 -6.56
N LEU A 23 -6.02 -1.12 -5.38
CA LEU A 23 -6.27 -0.03 -4.44
C LEU A 23 -4.97 0.60 -3.95
N MET A 24 -3.96 -0.22 -3.66
CA MET A 24 -2.63 0.25 -3.25
C MET A 24 -1.97 1.08 -4.35
N ALA A 25 -2.02 0.62 -5.60
CA ALA A 25 -1.50 1.37 -6.75
C ALA A 25 -2.25 2.70 -6.94
N GLY A 26 -3.58 2.69 -6.84
CA GLY A 26 -4.40 3.89 -6.91
C GLY A 26 -4.09 4.89 -5.80
N PHE A 27 -3.87 4.41 -4.57
CA PHE A 27 -3.49 5.24 -3.43
C PHE A 27 -2.12 5.91 -3.64
N VAL A 28 -1.14 5.19 -4.16
CA VAL A 28 0.19 5.75 -4.46
C VAL A 28 0.08 6.88 -5.49
N ILE A 29 -0.65 6.65 -6.58
CA ILE A 29 -0.87 7.68 -7.61
C ILE A 29 -1.58 8.90 -7.03
N TYR A 30 -2.65 8.67 -6.25
CA TYR A 30 -3.38 9.75 -5.59
C TYR A 30 -2.49 10.54 -4.64
N SER A 31 -1.65 9.86 -3.85
CA SER A 31 -0.73 10.52 -2.93
C SER A 31 0.26 11.44 -3.66
N LEU A 32 0.80 11.02 -4.79
CA LEU A 32 1.72 11.83 -5.60
C LEU A 32 1.03 13.08 -6.16
N VAL A 33 -0.20 12.92 -6.66
CA VAL A 33 -1.00 14.04 -7.17
C VAL A 33 -1.35 15.02 -6.05
N ALA A 34 -1.72 14.52 -4.87
CA ALA A 34 -2.02 15.33 -3.69
C ALA A 34 -0.78 16.06 -3.16
N LEU A 35 0.39 15.40 -3.14
CA LEU A 35 1.66 16.01 -2.77
C LEU A 35 2.04 17.12 -3.75
N TYR A 36 1.91 16.85 -5.04
CA TYR A 36 2.15 17.84 -6.10
C TYR A 36 1.23 19.05 -5.96
N SER A 37 -0.07 18.83 -5.72
CA SER A 37 -1.03 19.92 -5.57
C SER A 37 -0.77 20.73 -4.31
N LEU A 38 -0.41 20.10 -3.19
CA LEU A 38 -0.05 20.80 -1.96
C LEU A 38 1.26 21.60 -2.10
N LEU A 39 2.26 21.08 -2.79
CA LEU A 39 3.51 21.81 -3.02
C LEU A 39 3.33 22.98 -3.99
N ARG A 40 2.46 22.84 -4.99
CA ARG A 40 2.25 23.88 -6.02
C ARG A 40 1.23 24.94 -5.64
N PHE A 41 0.18 24.58 -4.90
CA PHE A 41 -0.94 25.48 -4.57
C PHE A 41 -1.18 25.64 -3.07
N GLY A 42 -0.49 24.88 -2.22
CA GLY A 42 -0.65 24.95 -0.78
C GLY A 42 -0.03 26.21 -0.20
N ARG A 43 -0.84 27.03 0.48
CA ARG A 43 -0.38 28.24 1.18
C ARG A 43 0.46 27.93 2.44
N SER A 44 0.38 26.71 2.96
CA SER A 44 1.10 26.24 4.14
C SER A 44 2.02 25.07 3.80
N MET A 45 3.33 25.34 3.73
CA MET A 45 4.36 24.32 3.52
C MET A 45 4.40 23.26 4.62
N ILE A 46 4.07 23.63 5.87
CA ILE A 46 4.05 22.69 7.01
C ILE A 46 2.96 21.64 6.85
N LEU A 47 1.77 22.03 6.37
CA LEU A 47 0.68 21.08 6.12
C LEU A 47 1.08 20.08 5.02
N ALA A 48 1.79 20.52 4.00
CA ALA A 48 2.31 19.67 2.93
C ALA A 48 3.30 18.61 3.43
N ILE A 49 4.23 19.01 4.30
CA ILE A 49 5.21 18.10 4.90
C ILE A 49 4.53 17.06 5.78
N ILE A 50 3.57 17.47 6.63
CA ILE A 50 2.85 16.54 7.51
C ILE A 50 2.02 15.54 6.70
N VAL A 51 1.31 16.01 5.67
CA VAL A 51 0.52 15.14 4.78
C VAL A 51 1.43 14.19 4.01
N ALA A 52 2.57 14.65 3.50
CA ALA A 52 3.56 13.80 2.83
C ALA A 52 4.12 12.71 3.75
N LEU A 53 4.45 13.04 5.00
CA LEU A 53 4.91 12.07 5.99
C LEU A 53 3.86 11.01 6.29
N LEU A 54 2.59 11.40 6.45
CA LEU A 54 1.48 10.45 6.64
C LEU A 54 1.34 9.51 5.44
N TYR A 55 1.41 10.03 4.21
CA TYR A 55 1.36 9.20 3.01
C TYR A 55 2.53 8.22 2.90
N LEU A 56 3.74 8.62 3.28
CA LEU A 56 4.90 7.74 3.32
C LEU A 56 4.73 6.60 4.34
N ILE A 57 4.23 6.90 5.55
CA ILE A 57 3.99 5.89 6.59
C ILE A 57 2.94 4.87 6.13
N ILE A 58 1.84 5.33 5.52
CA ILE A 58 0.80 4.45 4.99
C ILE A 58 1.34 3.60 3.84
N SER A 59 2.13 4.19 2.95
CA SER A 59 2.74 3.45 1.83
C SER A 59 3.73 2.39 2.31
N ALA A 60 4.55 2.69 3.32
CA ALA A 60 5.50 1.76 3.91
C ALA A 60 4.80 0.59 4.63
N SER A 61 3.71 0.85 5.34
CA SER A 61 2.91 -0.19 6.00
C SER A 61 2.17 -1.08 5.00
N LEU A 62 1.61 -0.51 3.94
CA LEU A 62 1.04 -1.28 2.82
C LEU A 62 2.08 -2.15 2.13
N TYR A 63 3.29 -1.62 1.91
CA TYR A 63 4.41 -2.39 1.34
C TYR A 63 4.84 -3.54 2.26
N ALA A 64 5.00 -3.30 3.56
CA ALA A 64 5.33 -4.36 4.53
C ALA A 64 4.26 -5.47 4.57
N ALA A 65 2.98 -5.10 4.49
CA ALA A 65 1.88 -6.05 4.40
C ALA A 65 1.90 -6.86 3.07
N ALA A 66 2.23 -6.22 1.96
CA ALA A 66 2.41 -6.88 0.67
C ALA A 66 3.58 -7.87 0.69
N VAL A 67 4.74 -7.49 1.22
CA VAL A 67 5.92 -8.37 1.37
C VAL A 67 5.60 -9.54 2.30
N GLY A 68 4.89 -9.30 3.41
CA GLY A 68 4.45 -10.36 4.31
C GLY A 68 3.54 -11.38 3.62
N ASN A 69 2.59 -10.92 2.80
CA ASN A 69 1.73 -11.81 2.01
C ASN A 69 2.50 -12.56 0.92
N LEU A 70 3.41 -11.89 0.21
CA LEU A 70 4.23 -12.52 -0.85
C LEU A 70 5.18 -13.57 -0.28
N ASN A 71 5.80 -13.34 0.89
CA ASN A 71 6.62 -14.34 1.56
C ASN A 71 5.81 -15.53 2.13
N GLY A 72 4.51 -15.35 2.34
CA GLY A 72 3.57 -16.43 2.68
C GLY A 72 3.22 -17.32 1.49
N ILE A 73 3.37 -16.80 0.26
CA ILE A 73 3.19 -17.56 -0.98
C ILE A 73 4.55 -18.18 -1.34
N LYS A 74 4.92 -19.27 -0.66
CA LYS A 74 6.05 -20.12 -1.06
C LYS A 74 5.59 -21.06 -2.18
N PHE A 75 6.27 -21.00 -3.33
CA PHE A 75 6.14 -22.02 -4.39
C PHE A 75 6.77 -23.34 -3.95
#